data_AF-A0A951XJP4-F1
#
_entry.id   AF-A0A951XJP4-F1
#
_cell.length_a   1.000
_cell.length_b   1.000
_cell.length_c   1.000
_cell.angle_alpha   90.00
_cell.angle_beta   90.00
_cell.angle_gamma   90.00
#
_symmetry.space_group_name_H-M   'P 1'
#
loop_
_entity.id
_entity.type
_entity.pdbx_description
1 polymer ?
#
loop_
_entity_poly.entity_id
_entity_poly.type
_entity_poly.pdbx_seq_one_letter_code
_entity_poly.pdbx_strand_id
1 'polypeptide(L)' 'MPMTADQIVEETSRWPAEDVADLLDRIALAKHGGMSAARTEAWTEVALRRSAELDSGKSELIPGDVASARIRKIVGR' A
#
# COMPACT_ATOMS: atom_id res chain seq x y z
N MET A 1 -26.41 5.32 -18.03
CA MET A 1 -25.12 6.02 -18.28
C MET A 1 -24.29 5.86 -17.01
N PRO A 2 -23.09 5.26 -17.07
CA PRO A 2 -22.19 5.26 -15.91
C PRO A 2 -21.74 6.69 -15.60
N MET A 3 -21.56 7.04 -14.33
CA MET A 3 -20.98 8.32 -13.94
C MET A 3 -19.54 8.43 -14.46
N THR A 4 -19.15 9.62 -14.90
CA THR A 4 -17.75 9.89 -15.30
C THR A 4 -16.88 10.13 -14.08
N ALA A 5 -15.56 10.01 -14.24
CA ALA A 5 -14.61 10.36 -13.18
C ALA A 5 -14.77 11.82 -12.74
N ASP A 6 -14.98 12.74 -13.69
CA ASP A 6 -15.16 14.17 -13.40
C ASP A 6 -16.42 14.42 -12.55
N GLN A 7 -17.51 13.70 -12.82
CA GLN A 7 -18.74 13.79 -12.02
C GLN A 7 -18.54 13.29 -10.59
N ILE A 8 -17.72 12.25 -10.39
CA ILE A 8 -17.39 11.73 -9.05
C ILE A 8 -16.54 12.75 -8.30
N VAL A 9 -15.57 13.37 -8.96
CA VAL A 9 -14.72 14.41 -8.36
C VAL A 9 -15.56 15.64 -7.99
N GLU A 10 -16.44 16.10 -8.88
CA GLU A 10 -17.30 17.25 -8.61
C GLU A 10 -18.23 16.99 -7.42
N GLU A 11 -18.87 15.82 -7.37
CA GLU A 11 -19.75 15.44 -6.27
C GLU A 11 -19.01 15.38 -4.93
N THR A 12 -17.89 14.67 -4.89
CA THR A 12 -17.11 14.45 -3.67
C THR A 12 -16.35 15.69 -3.19
N SER A 13 -16.17 16.70 -4.06
CA SER A 13 -15.52 17.97 -3.69
C SER A 13 -16.26 18.77 -2.61
N ARG A 14 -17.56 18.51 -2.42
CA ARG A 14 -18.42 19.20 -1.45
C ARG A 14 -18.57 18.45 -0.14
N TRP A 15 -18.03 17.24 -0.05
CA TRP A 15 -18.16 16.38 1.12
C TRP A 15 -17.14 16.75 2.20
N PRO A 16 -17.39 16.36 3.46
CA PRO A 16 -16.38 16.37 4.51
C PRO A 16 -15.14 15.54 4.10
N ALA A 17 -13.95 15.95 4.55
CA ALA A 17 -12.70 15.32 4.15
C ALA A 17 -12.61 13.85 4.62
N GLU A 18 -13.18 13.56 5.77
CA GLU A 18 -13.29 12.22 6.34
C GLU A 18 -14.11 11.26 5.46
N ASP A 19 -15.21 11.76 4.87
CA ASP A 19 -16.08 10.95 4.02
C ASP A 19 -15.42 10.66 2.66
N VAL A 20 -14.66 11.63 2.15
CA VAL A 20 -13.85 11.44 0.93
C VAL A 20 -12.74 10.41 1.17
N ALA A 21 -12.08 10.45 2.33
CA ALA A 21 -11.05 9.49 2.68
C ALA A 21 -11.61 8.06 2.75
N ASP A 22 -12.76 7.87 3.42
CA ASP A 22 -13.43 6.56 3.49
C ASP A 22 -13.88 6.07 2.10
N LEU A 23 -14.37 6.96 1.23
CA LEU A 23 -14.68 6.60 -0.15
C LEU A 23 -13.45 6.09 -0.91
N LEU A 24 -12.31 6.78 -0.79
CA LEU A 24 -11.06 6.36 -1.42
C LEU A 24 -10.59 4.99 -0.92
N ASP A 25 -10.68 4.75 0.38
CA ASP A 25 -10.32 3.46 0.99
C ASP A 25 -11.19 2.33 0.45
N ARG A 26 -12.51 2.54 0.34
CA ARG A 26 -13.45 1.56 -0.22
C ARG A 26 -13.16 1.27 -1.70
N ILE A 27 -12.86 2.30 -2.49
CA ILE A 27 -12.48 2.14 -3.90
C ILE A 27 -11.18 1.34 -4.01
N ALA A 28 -10.17 1.70 -3.22
CA ALA A 28 -8.89 1.00 -3.20
C ALA A 28 -9.08 -0.48 -2.79
N LEU A 29 -9.87 -0.74 -1.75
CA LEU A 29 -10.21 -2.09 -1.31
C LEU A 29 -10.88 -2.88 -2.44
N ALA A 30 -11.89 -2.33 -3.09
CA ALA A 30 -12.61 -2.99 -4.18
C ALA A 30 -11.71 -3.28 -5.40
N LYS A 31 -10.80 -2.34 -5.74
CA LYS A 31 -9.89 -2.49 -6.90
C LYS A 31 -8.74 -3.45 -6.63
N HIS A 32 -8.21 -3.47 -5.42
CA HIS A 32 -7.08 -4.30 -5.07
C HIS A 32 -7.49 -5.65 -4.44
N GLY A 33 -8.79 -5.97 -4.42
CA GLY A 33 -9.31 -7.24 -3.91
C GLY A 33 -9.24 -7.38 -2.39
N GLY A 34 -9.17 -6.25 -1.69
CA GLY A 34 -9.01 -6.13 -0.25
C GLY A 34 -7.79 -6.88 0.32
N MET A 35 -7.81 -7.06 1.63
CA MET A 35 -6.94 -8.02 2.30
C MET A 35 -7.58 -9.40 2.17
N SER A 36 -7.37 -10.09 1.05
CA SER A 36 -7.80 -11.50 0.98
C SER A 36 -7.06 -12.29 2.06
N ALA A 37 -7.76 -13.21 2.74
CA ALA A 37 -7.15 -14.04 3.79
C ALA A 37 -5.89 -14.74 3.27
N ALA A 38 -5.95 -15.29 2.05
CA ALA A 38 -4.80 -15.89 1.38
C ALA A 38 -3.62 -14.92 1.17
N ARG A 39 -3.89 -13.65 0.84
CA ARG A 39 -2.82 -12.64 0.69
C ARG A 39 -2.23 -12.29 2.04
N THR A 40 -3.06 -12.16 3.08
CA THR A 40 -2.60 -11.92 4.45
C THR A 40 -1.71 -13.07 4.93
N GLU A 41 -2.15 -14.32 4.77
CA GLU A 41 -1.38 -15.52 5.11
C GLU A 41 -0.04 -15.57 4.37
N ALA A 42 -0.03 -15.31 3.06
CA ALA A 42 1.19 -15.26 2.28
C ALA A 42 2.17 -14.16 2.77
N TRP A 43 1.67 -12.98 3.12
CA TRP A 43 2.51 -11.93 3.71
C TRP A 43 3.02 -12.29 5.10
N THR A 44 2.20 -12.94 5.93
CA THR A 44 2.62 -13.45 7.24
C THR A 44 3.74 -14.47 7.09
N GLU A 45 3.62 -15.43 6.16
CA GLU A 45 4.67 -16.41 5.89
C GLU A 45 5.98 -15.72 5.47
N VAL A 46 5.91 -14.75 4.57
CA VAL A 46 7.07 -13.97 4.12
C VAL A 46 7.71 -13.21 5.28
N ALA A 47 6.91 -12.57 6.13
CA ALA A 47 7.41 -11.80 7.27
C ALA A 47 8.12 -12.71 8.28
N LEU A 48 7.50 -13.85 8.64
CA LEU A 48 8.08 -14.83 9.55
C LEU A 48 9.39 -15.41 9.00
N ARG A 49 9.39 -15.79 7.71
CA ARG A 49 10.60 -16.28 7.05
C ARG A 49 11.72 -15.25 7.06
N ARG A 50 11.43 -13.98 6.75
CA ARG A 50 12.45 -12.92 6.78
C ARG A 50 12.97 -12.65 8.19
N SER A 51 12.11 -12.69 9.20
CA SER A 51 12.56 -12.59 10.60
C SER A 51 13.55 -13.70 10.93
N ALA A 52 13.21 -14.95 10.62
CA ALA A 52 14.11 -16.09 10.87
C ALA A 52 15.43 -15.99 10.08
N GLU A 53 15.40 -15.47 8.85
CA GLU A 53 16.60 -15.20 8.05
C GLU A 53 17.51 -14.14 8.68
N LEU A 54 16.93 -13.10 9.30
CA LEU A 54 17.69 -12.09 10.05
C LEU A 54 18.24 -12.67 11.36
N ASP A 55 17.41 -13.39 12.12
CA ASP A 55 17.79 -13.97 13.42
C ASP A 55 18.89 -15.03 13.28
N SER A 56 18.89 -15.78 12.18
CA SER A 56 19.94 -16.77 11.86
C SER A 56 21.18 -16.17 11.20
N GLY A 57 21.19 -14.87 10.89
CA GLY A 57 22.29 -14.22 10.16
C GLY A 57 22.38 -14.61 8.69
N LYS A 58 21.37 -15.31 8.13
CA LYS A 58 21.28 -15.62 6.69
C LYS A 58 21.00 -14.38 5.85
N SER A 59 20.54 -13.29 6.46
CA SER A 59 20.30 -12.01 5.80
C SER A 59 20.78 -10.84 6.66
N GLU A 60 21.19 -9.76 5.99
CA GLU A 60 21.67 -8.54 6.64
C GLU A 60 20.74 -7.37 6.36
N LEU A 61 20.59 -6.49 7.36
CA LEU A 61 19.86 -5.24 7.20
C LEU A 61 20.69 -4.23 6.40
N ILE A 62 20.01 -3.44 5.59
CA ILE A 62 20.62 -2.33 4.87
C ILE A 62 20.40 -1.05 5.71
N PRO A 63 21.43 -0.23 5.95
CA PRO A 63 21.27 1.08 6.57
C PRO A 63 20.19 1.93 5.87
N GLY A 64 19.38 2.65 6.66
CA GLY A 64 18.20 3.37 6.16
C GLY A 64 18.53 4.47 5.15
N ASP A 65 19.67 5.14 5.29
CA ASP A 65 20.19 6.14 4.37
C ASP A 65 20.56 5.53 3.01
N VAL A 66 21.20 4.34 3.02
CA VAL A 66 21.54 3.57 1.83
C VAL A 66 20.26 3.11 1.11
N ALA A 67 19.28 2.59 1.85
CA ALA A 67 17.99 2.19 1.30
C ALA A 67 17.24 3.38 0.68
N SER A 68 17.18 4.52 1.38
CA SER A 68 16.54 5.74 0.90
C SER A 68 17.21 6.31 -0.35
N ALA A 69 18.54 6.27 -0.42
CA ALA A 69 19.30 6.69 -1.60
C ALA A 69 18.96 5.84 -2.83
N ARG A 70 18.78 4.52 -2.65
CA ARG A 70 18.32 3.62 -3.74
C ARG A 70 16.90 3.95 -4.19
N ILE A 71 16.00 4.19 -3.26
CA ILE A 71 14.61 4.57 -3.56
C ILE A 71 14.59 5.89 -4.34
N ARG A 72 15.33 6.90 -3.91
CA ARG A 72 15.41 8.20 -4.62
C ARG A 72 15.88 8.05 -6.07
N LYS A 73 16.80 7.14 -6.38
CA LYS A 73 17.20 6.87 -7.78
C LYS A 73 16.07 6.34 -8.65
N ILE A 74 15.08 5.68 -8.05
CA ILE A 74 13.96 5.05 -8.77
C ILE A 74 12.78 6.00 -8.88
N VAL A 75 12.38 6.62 -7.76
CA VAL A 75 11.13 7.41 -7.67
C VAL A 75 11.33 8.90 -7.44
N GLY A 76 12.55 9.33 -7.11
CA GLY A 76 12.89 10.74 -6.89
C GLY A 76 13.21 11.41 -8.22
N ARG A 77 12.17 11.93 -8.88
CA ARG A 77 12.31 12.96 -9.90
C ARG A 77 12.62 14.30 -9.26
#